data_AF-A0AA46SBV9-F1
#
_entry.id   AF-A0AA46SBV9-F1
#
_cell.length_a   1.000
_cell.length_b   1.000
_cell.length_c   1.000
_cell.angle_alpha   90.00
_cell.angle_beta   90.00
_cell.angle_gamma   90.00
#
_symmetry.space_group_name_H-M   'P 1'
#
loop_
_entity.id
_entity.type
_entity.pdbx_description
1 polymer ?
#
loop_
_entity_poly.entity_id
_entity_poly.type
_entity_poly.pdbx_seq_one_letter_code
_entity_poly.pdbx_strand_id
1 'polypeptide(L)'
;MNAIHALTATRLRLASEMQDQLHKAGRYDPDYTATGNAKRVAERRAQIQAEFAGRAAKIDADVVAAAQRIKTEAAVVRPRTDLNSPVDLIRTEQAWRNIVLPQLEQGRSLREALAHADVDGVLGAERFASAYLRTKAGTASGLTSTHVHYDAEGRPLTVRTEIDLKHLDLTITARLAELTPEHAEVIRLAGRVDHDVSAHREASIEVDRGDALSAAITAQLSQYDVYAALDTDTASSAAAGVDA
;
A
#
# COMPACT_ATOMS: atom_id res chain seq x y z
N MET A 1 7.49 -7.06 -12.33
CA MET A 1 7.18 -5.61 -12.16
C MET A 1 5.67 -5.46 -12.20
N ASN A 2 5.03 -4.84 -11.20
CA ASN A 2 3.57 -4.72 -11.14
C ASN A 2 3.05 -3.84 -12.30
N ALA A 3 1.97 -4.26 -12.96
CA ALA A 3 1.30 -3.49 -14.01
C ALA A 3 0.90 -2.08 -13.53
N ILE A 4 0.47 -1.93 -12.28
CA ILE A 4 0.11 -0.63 -11.70
C ILE A 4 1.33 0.31 -11.65
N HIS A 5 2.50 -0.18 -11.23
CA HIS A 5 3.72 0.63 -11.21
C HIS A 5 4.14 1.08 -12.62
N ALA A 6 4.01 0.20 -13.61
CA ALA A 6 4.28 0.54 -15.01
C ALA A 6 3.31 1.62 -15.55
N LEU A 7 2.04 1.55 -15.17
CA LEU A 7 1.04 2.57 -15.50
C LEU A 7 1.31 3.89 -14.79
N THR A 8 1.72 3.87 -13.51
CA THR A 8 2.16 5.07 -12.77
C THR A 8 3.37 5.72 -13.44
N ALA A 9 4.39 4.95 -13.83
CA ALA A 9 5.53 5.49 -14.56
C ALA A 9 5.12 6.10 -15.92
N THR A 10 4.14 5.48 -16.59
CA THR A 10 3.58 6.01 -17.84
C THR A 10 2.82 7.32 -17.59
N ARG A 11 2.09 7.44 -16.48
CA ARG A 11 1.39 8.67 -16.07
C ARG A 11 2.36 9.82 -15.79
N LEU A 12 3.47 9.54 -15.11
CA LEU A 12 4.53 10.53 -14.84
C LEU A 12 5.21 10.98 -16.14
N ARG A 13 5.51 10.05 -17.05
CA ARG A 13 6.08 10.40 -18.37
C ARG A 13 5.13 11.26 -19.19
N LEU A 14 3.84 10.92 -19.19
CA LEU A 14 2.80 11.70 -19.87
C LEU A 14 2.73 13.14 -19.32
N ALA A 15 2.89 13.32 -18.02
CA ALA A 15 2.93 14.64 -17.40
C ALA A 15 4.14 15.47 -17.86
N SER A 16 5.32 14.86 -17.88
CA SER A 16 6.54 15.51 -18.39
C SER A 16 6.39 15.90 -19.88
N GLU A 17 5.84 15.00 -20.69
CA GLU A 17 5.54 15.28 -22.11
C GLU A 17 4.58 16.47 -22.27
N MET A 18 3.53 16.55 -21.43
CA MET A 18 2.59 17.67 -21.43
C MET A 18 3.31 18.98 -21.10
N GLN A 19 4.14 18.99 -20.06
CA GLN A 19 4.85 20.18 -19.60
C GLN A 19 5.83 20.69 -20.67
N ASP A 20 6.53 19.80 -21.35
CA ASP A 20 7.39 20.13 -22.49
C ASP A 20 6.60 20.75 -23.65
N GLN A 21 5.42 20.21 -23.95
CA GLN A 21 4.54 20.75 -25.00
C GLN A 21 3.97 22.11 -24.62
N LEU A 22 3.58 22.32 -23.35
CA LEU A 22 3.12 23.62 -22.85
C LEU A 22 4.24 24.68 -22.90
N HIS A 23 5.48 24.29 -22.60
CA HIS A 23 6.64 25.16 -22.73
C HIS A 23 6.90 25.54 -24.20
N LYS A 24 6.88 24.57 -25.11
CA LYS A 24 7.01 24.81 -26.57
C LYS A 24 5.90 25.69 -27.12
N ALA A 25 4.66 25.48 -26.67
CA ALA A 25 3.49 26.27 -27.08
C ALA A 25 3.58 27.73 -26.64
N GLY A 26 4.32 28.03 -25.57
CA GLY A 26 4.54 29.40 -25.09
C GLY A 26 5.56 30.22 -25.89
N ARG A 27 6.22 29.63 -26.90
CA ARG A 27 7.23 30.34 -27.71
C ARG A 27 6.58 31.40 -28.57
N TYR A 28 7.17 32.59 -28.56
CA TYR A 28 6.75 33.74 -29.36
C TYR A 28 6.91 33.46 -30.85
N ASP A 29 5.91 33.82 -31.64
CA ASP A 29 5.93 33.74 -33.10
C ASP A 29 6.06 35.16 -33.68
N PRO A 30 7.16 35.49 -34.38
CA PRO A 30 7.41 36.84 -34.88
C PRO A 30 6.41 37.29 -35.95
N ASP A 31 5.69 36.37 -36.57
CA ASP A 31 4.73 36.68 -37.64
C ASP A 31 3.36 37.14 -37.09
N TYR A 32 3.15 37.05 -35.78
CA TYR A 32 1.91 37.47 -35.11
C TYR A 32 2.09 38.73 -34.26
N THR A 33 1.02 39.52 -34.15
CA THR A 33 0.94 40.61 -33.16
C THR A 33 0.96 40.06 -31.73
N ALA A 34 1.26 40.90 -30.74
CA ALA A 34 1.24 40.49 -29.32
C ALA A 34 -0.10 39.84 -28.92
N THR A 35 -1.23 40.43 -29.34
CA THR A 35 -2.58 39.89 -29.09
C THR A 35 -2.82 38.59 -29.85
N GLY A 36 -2.34 38.48 -31.10
CA GLY A 36 -2.43 37.25 -31.89
C GLY A 36 -1.64 36.10 -31.27
N ASN A 37 -0.43 36.39 -30.78
CA ASN A 37 0.38 35.43 -30.02
C ASN A 37 -0.31 34.98 -28.74
N ALA A 38 -0.87 35.91 -27.96
CA ALA A 38 -1.58 35.56 -26.72
C ALA A 38 -2.76 34.60 -26.99
N LYS A 39 -3.56 34.87 -28.03
CA LYS A 39 -4.67 34.01 -28.43
C LYS A 39 -4.20 32.63 -28.91
N ARG A 40 -3.20 32.59 -29.79
CA ARG A 40 -2.61 31.34 -30.31
C ARG A 40 -2.06 30.47 -29.19
N VAL A 41 -1.32 31.06 -28.25
CA VAL A 41 -0.75 30.35 -27.09
C VAL A 41 -1.87 29.80 -26.22
N ALA A 42 -2.91 30.59 -25.93
CA ALA A 42 -4.04 30.14 -25.12
C ALA A 42 -4.80 28.97 -25.77
N GLU A 43 -5.12 29.07 -27.06
CA GLU A 43 -5.79 28.00 -27.82
C GLU A 43 -4.93 26.74 -27.88
N ARG A 44 -3.62 26.88 -28.15
CA ARG A 44 -2.72 25.73 -28.21
C ARG A 44 -2.56 25.05 -26.85
N ARG A 45 -2.47 25.83 -25.76
CA ARG A 45 -2.43 25.29 -24.40
C ARG A 45 -3.70 24.53 -24.05
N ALA A 46 -4.87 25.07 -24.38
CA ALA A 46 -6.14 24.39 -24.16
C ALA A 46 -6.24 23.06 -24.93
N GLN A 47 -5.79 23.03 -26.19
CA GLN A 47 -5.73 21.80 -26.99
C GLN A 47 -4.81 20.75 -26.37
N ILE A 48 -3.59 21.15 -25.96
CA ILE A 48 -2.63 20.25 -25.31
C ILE A 48 -3.24 19.69 -24.02
N GLN A 49 -3.81 20.54 -23.17
CA GLN A 49 -4.44 20.09 -21.91
C GLN A 49 -5.56 19.09 -22.16
N ALA A 50 -6.43 19.33 -23.15
CA ALA A 50 -7.52 18.41 -23.48
C ALA A 50 -7.03 17.05 -24.00
N GLU A 51 -6.02 17.03 -24.87
CA GLU A 51 -5.43 15.80 -25.41
C GLU A 51 -4.81 14.94 -24.29
N PHE A 52 -4.03 15.58 -23.42
CA PHE A 52 -3.33 14.90 -22.34
C PHE A 52 -4.28 14.47 -21.22
N ALA A 53 -5.34 15.23 -20.93
CA ALA A 53 -6.38 14.83 -19.98
C ALA A 53 -7.08 13.54 -20.40
N GLY A 54 -7.39 13.37 -21.69
CA GLY A 54 -7.99 12.12 -22.20
C GLY A 54 -7.07 10.91 -22.05
N ARG A 55 -5.76 11.07 -22.33
CA ARG A 55 -4.75 10.02 -22.13
C ARG A 55 -4.54 9.70 -20.65
N ALA A 56 -4.54 10.71 -19.78
CA ALA A 56 -4.43 10.53 -18.33
C ALA A 56 -5.62 9.73 -17.78
N ALA A 57 -6.86 10.13 -18.10
CA ALA A 57 -8.06 9.43 -17.67
C ALA A 57 -8.08 7.96 -18.11
N LYS A 58 -7.53 7.64 -19.29
CA LYS A 58 -7.38 6.26 -19.74
C LYS A 58 -6.40 5.47 -18.87
N ILE A 59 -5.25 6.05 -18.53
CA ILE A 59 -4.28 5.39 -17.64
C ILE A 59 -4.90 5.13 -16.27
N ASP A 60 -5.63 6.09 -15.72
CA ASP A 60 -6.29 5.95 -14.41
C ASP A 60 -7.34 4.82 -14.44
N ALA A 61 -8.10 4.71 -15.54
CA ALA A 61 -9.04 3.60 -15.75
C ALA A 61 -8.33 2.25 -15.89
N ASP A 62 -7.21 2.20 -16.62
CA ASP A 62 -6.39 0.99 -16.79
C ASP A 62 -5.80 0.51 -15.45
N VAL A 63 -5.45 1.43 -14.54
CA VAL A 63 -4.99 1.10 -13.17
C VAL A 63 -6.10 0.42 -12.37
N VAL A 64 -7.31 0.97 -12.40
CA VAL A 64 -8.46 0.35 -11.71
C VAL A 64 -8.77 -1.03 -12.30
N ALA A 65 -8.72 -1.18 -13.62
CA ALA A 65 -8.93 -2.47 -14.29
C ALA A 65 -7.85 -3.50 -13.93
N ALA A 66 -6.59 -3.08 -13.88
CA ALA A 66 -5.48 -3.94 -13.46
C ALA A 66 -5.64 -4.38 -11.99
N ALA A 67 -6.01 -3.46 -11.10
CA ALA A 67 -6.26 -3.76 -9.70
C ALA A 67 -7.39 -4.78 -9.52
N GLN A 68 -8.50 -4.59 -10.24
CA GLN A 68 -9.62 -5.52 -10.20
C GLN A 68 -9.22 -6.91 -10.71
N ARG A 69 -8.44 -6.98 -11.79
CA ARG A 69 -7.94 -8.25 -12.32
C ARG A 69 -7.08 -8.99 -11.28
N ILE A 70 -6.13 -8.30 -10.66
CA ILE A 70 -5.28 -8.86 -9.61
C ILE A 70 -6.13 -9.42 -8.46
N LYS A 71 -7.14 -8.66 -8.00
CA LYS A 71 -8.05 -9.11 -6.94
C LYS A 71 -8.86 -10.34 -7.35
N THR A 72 -9.36 -10.38 -8.58
CA THR A 72 -10.13 -11.52 -9.10
C THR A 72 -9.25 -12.77 -9.24
N GLU A 73 -8.04 -12.64 -9.77
CA GLU A 73 -7.09 -13.76 -9.88
C GLU A 73 -6.72 -14.32 -8.50
N ALA A 74 -6.41 -13.44 -7.54
CA ALA A 74 -6.13 -13.86 -6.18
C ALA A 74 -7.34 -14.48 -5.47
N ALA A 75 -8.57 -14.01 -5.76
CA ALA A 75 -9.77 -14.54 -5.17
C ALA A 75 -10.03 -16.01 -5.50
N VAL A 76 -9.50 -16.51 -6.62
CA VAL A 76 -9.63 -17.91 -7.06
C VAL A 76 -8.69 -18.82 -6.26
N VAL A 77 -7.50 -18.34 -5.94
CA VAL A 77 -6.41 -19.17 -5.39
C VAL A 77 -6.19 -18.97 -3.88
N ARG A 78 -6.60 -17.82 -3.34
CA ARG A 78 -6.39 -17.47 -1.93
C ARG A 78 -7.28 -18.36 -1.05
N PRO A 79 -6.72 -19.05 -0.03
CA PRO A 79 -7.51 -19.74 0.98
C PRO A 79 -8.54 -18.83 1.63
N ARG A 80 -9.74 -19.35 1.89
CA ARG A 80 -10.85 -18.62 2.49
C ARG A 80 -11.64 -19.51 3.42
N THR A 81 -12.17 -18.91 4.48
CA THR A 81 -13.16 -19.58 5.34
C THR A 81 -14.50 -19.64 4.61
N ASP A 82 -15.09 -20.84 4.50
CA ASP A 82 -16.48 -20.95 4.07
C ASP A 82 -17.39 -20.55 5.23
N LEU A 83 -18.09 -19.43 5.05
CA LEU A 83 -18.99 -18.88 6.06
C LEU A 83 -20.27 -19.68 6.22
N ASN A 84 -20.57 -20.59 5.29
CA ASN A 84 -21.74 -21.47 5.36
C ASN A 84 -21.39 -22.85 5.94
N SER A 85 -20.11 -23.13 6.21
CA SER A 85 -19.62 -24.38 6.78
C SER A 85 -19.38 -24.21 8.29
N PRO A 86 -20.26 -24.75 9.16
CA PRO A 86 -20.06 -24.67 10.61
C PRO A 86 -18.73 -25.28 11.06
N VAL A 87 -18.25 -26.30 10.33
CA VAL A 87 -16.98 -26.98 10.62
C VAL A 87 -15.80 -26.02 10.39
N ASP A 88 -15.76 -25.31 9.26
CA ASP A 88 -14.69 -24.36 8.98
C ASP A 88 -14.73 -23.16 9.93
N LEU A 89 -15.93 -22.69 10.30
CA LEU A 89 -16.10 -21.64 11.29
C LEU A 89 -15.52 -22.04 12.65
N ILE A 90 -15.84 -23.25 13.11
CA ILE A 90 -15.33 -23.78 14.39
C ILE A 90 -13.82 -24.00 14.33
N ARG A 91 -13.30 -24.60 13.25
CA ARG A 91 -11.87 -24.89 13.11
C ARG A 91 -11.03 -23.61 13.09
N THR A 92 -11.45 -22.60 12.33
CA THR A 92 -10.77 -21.29 12.28
C THR A 92 -10.86 -20.56 13.62
N GLU A 93 -11.99 -20.64 14.32
CA GLU A 93 -12.12 -20.06 15.67
C GLU A 93 -11.24 -20.78 16.70
N GLN A 94 -11.19 -22.11 16.68
CA GLN A 94 -10.33 -22.89 17.57
C GLN A 94 -8.86 -22.63 17.31
N ALA A 95 -8.43 -22.57 16.04
CA ALA A 95 -7.06 -22.24 15.68
C ALA A 95 -6.68 -20.83 16.16
N TRP A 96 -7.56 -19.84 15.99
CA TRP A 96 -7.36 -18.50 16.55
C TRP A 96 -7.21 -18.54 18.08
N ARG A 97 -8.17 -19.12 18.80
CA ARG A 97 -8.21 -19.11 20.27
C ARG A 97 -7.07 -19.90 20.92
N ASN A 98 -6.63 -20.98 20.29
CA ASN A 98 -5.68 -21.92 20.89
C ASN A 98 -4.24 -21.72 20.40
N ILE A 99 -4.04 -21.13 19.22
CA ILE A 99 -2.71 -20.98 18.61
C ILE A 99 -2.29 -19.52 18.56
N VAL A 100 -3.09 -18.65 17.91
CA VAL A 100 -2.67 -17.28 17.61
C VAL A 100 -2.91 -16.33 18.78
N LEU A 101 -4.12 -16.32 19.35
CA LEU A 101 -4.51 -15.43 20.44
C LEU A 101 -3.60 -15.56 21.68
N PRO A 102 -3.23 -16.76 22.16
CA PRO A 102 -2.36 -16.88 23.33
C PRO A 102 -0.98 -16.27 23.11
N GLN A 103 -0.45 -16.33 21.87
CA GLN A 103 0.84 -15.70 21.53
C GLN A 103 0.74 -14.17 21.58
N LEU A 104 -0.37 -13.62 21.07
CA LEU A 104 -0.64 -12.18 21.16
C LEU A 104 -0.83 -11.73 22.62
N GLU A 105 -1.53 -12.51 23.44
CA GLU A 105 -1.70 -12.21 24.88
C GLU A 105 -0.38 -12.26 25.66
N GLN A 106 0.60 -13.05 25.20
CA GLN A 106 1.98 -13.05 25.70
C GLN A 106 2.81 -11.85 25.21
N GLY A 107 2.23 -10.94 24.42
CA GLY A 107 2.90 -9.75 23.92
C GLY A 107 3.67 -9.93 22.62
N ARG A 108 3.58 -11.09 21.96
CA ARG A 108 4.20 -11.29 20.64
C ARG A 108 3.49 -10.46 19.58
N SER A 109 4.25 -10.07 18.56
CA SER A 109 3.69 -9.43 17.36
C SER A 109 2.78 -10.39 16.60
N LEU A 110 1.89 -9.86 15.75
CA LEU A 110 1.04 -10.68 14.88
C LEU A 110 1.87 -11.54 13.93
N ARG A 111 2.99 -11.01 13.41
CA ARG A 111 3.90 -11.76 12.55
C ARG A 111 4.49 -12.98 13.27
N GLU A 112 4.97 -12.79 14.50
CA GLU A 112 5.51 -13.89 15.32
C GLU A 112 4.44 -14.91 15.70
N ALA A 113 3.23 -14.45 16.04
CA ALA A 113 2.11 -15.33 16.36
C ALA A 113 1.68 -16.19 15.16
N LEU A 114 1.82 -15.67 13.94
CA LEU A 114 1.46 -16.36 12.69
C LEU A 114 2.59 -17.22 12.09
N ALA A 115 3.84 -17.06 12.53
CA ALA A 115 5.00 -17.75 11.94
C ALA A 115 4.88 -19.29 11.90
N HIS A 116 4.18 -19.87 12.87
CA HIS A 116 3.92 -21.32 12.95
C HIS A 116 2.43 -21.67 12.82
N ALA A 117 1.58 -20.68 12.57
CA ALA A 117 0.16 -20.93 12.35
C ALA A 117 -0.05 -21.66 11.01
N ASP A 118 -1.02 -22.58 11.01
CA ASP A 118 -1.56 -23.20 9.81
C ASP A 118 -2.57 -22.27 9.12
N VAL A 119 -3.15 -22.74 8.01
CA VAL A 119 -4.11 -21.94 7.22
C VAL A 119 -5.30 -21.50 8.08
N ASP A 120 -5.81 -22.37 8.96
CA ASP A 120 -6.95 -22.04 9.80
C ASP A 120 -6.61 -20.97 10.85
N GLY A 121 -5.41 -21.01 11.43
CA GLY A 121 -4.94 -19.96 12.34
C GLY A 121 -4.80 -18.61 11.65
N VAL A 122 -4.30 -18.59 10.41
CA VAL A 122 -4.16 -17.37 9.61
C VAL A 122 -5.52 -16.82 9.20
N LEU A 123 -6.46 -17.67 8.76
CA LEU A 123 -7.84 -17.27 8.45
C LEU A 123 -8.61 -16.83 9.71
N GLY A 124 -8.32 -17.45 10.86
CA GLY A 124 -8.81 -17.00 12.15
C GLY A 124 -8.32 -15.59 12.49
N ALA A 125 -7.03 -15.31 12.28
CA ALA A 125 -6.48 -13.97 12.46
C ALA A 125 -7.11 -12.94 11.52
N GLU A 126 -7.36 -13.29 10.25
CA GLU A 126 -8.10 -12.43 9.30
C GLU A 126 -9.48 -12.02 9.83
N ARG A 127 -10.18 -12.92 10.52
CA ARG A 127 -11.52 -12.65 11.05
C ARG A 127 -11.49 -11.87 12.37
N PHE A 128 -10.54 -12.17 13.26
CA PHE A 128 -10.61 -11.74 14.66
C PHE A 128 -9.52 -10.75 15.09
N ALA A 129 -8.36 -10.73 14.43
CA ALA A 129 -7.21 -9.94 14.89
C ALA A 129 -7.49 -8.44 14.89
N SER A 130 -8.20 -7.91 13.88
CA SER A 130 -8.50 -6.47 13.80
C SER A 130 -9.34 -6.01 15.01
N ALA A 131 -10.39 -6.75 15.37
CA ALA A 131 -11.21 -6.43 16.53
C ALA A 131 -10.41 -6.55 17.84
N TYR A 132 -9.66 -7.65 18.00
CA TYR A 132 -8.82 -7.87 19.17
C TYR A 132 -7.80 -6.74 19.36
N LEU A 133 -7.00 -6.44 18.34
CA LEU A 133 -5.97 -5.42 18.41
C LEU A 133 -6.60 -4.05 18.73
N ARG A 134 -7.72 -3.68 18.10
CA ARG A 134 -8.46 -2.44 18.42
C ARG A 134 -8.86 -2.34 19.89
N THR A 135 -9.37 -3.42 20.48
CA THR A 135 -9.73 -3.41 21.92
C THR A 135 -8.51 -3.27 22.83
N LYS A 136 -7.35 -3.74 22.37
CA LYS A 136 -6.09 -3.66 23.12
C LYS A 136 -5.36 -2.32 22.95
N ALA A 137 -5.66 -1.47 21.96
CA ALA A 137 -5.12 -0.09 21.92
C ALA A 137 -5.59 0.79 23.06
N GLY A 138 -6.87 0.65 23.41
CA GLY A 138 -7.53 1.56 24.35
C GLY A 138 -7.23 1.21 25.82
N THR A 139 -6.71 0.01 26.04
CA THR A 139 -6.28 -0.46 27.35
C THR A 139 -4.76 -0.41 27.38
N ALA A 140 -4.15 0.11 28.45
CA ALA A 140 -2.70 0.13 28.65
C ALA A 140 -2.12 -1.29 28.85
N SER A 141 -2.42 -2.19 27.92
CA SER A 141 -1.99 -3.56 27.82
C SER A 141 -0.73 -3.54 26.97
N GLY A 142 0.41 -3.99 27.49
CA GLY A 142 1.75 -3.93 26.90
C GLY A 142 1.98 -4.71 25.59
N LEU A 143 1.02 -4.63 24.66
CA LEU A 143 1.09 -5.07 23.27
C LEU A 143 1.59 -3.96 22.33
N THR A 144 1.78 -2.74 22.86
CA THR A 144 2.52 -1.69 22.18
C THR A 144 4.01 -1.91 22.42
N SER A 145 4.70 -2.45 21.42
CA SER A 145 6.14 -2.21 21.30
C SER A 145 6.36 -0.69 21.36
N THR A 146 7.02 -0.24 22.43
CA THR A 146 7.37 1.17 22.62
C THR A 146 8.72 1.37 21.96
N HIS A 147 8.75 1.75 20.68
CA HIS A 147 9.99 2.18 20.04
C HIS A 147 10.26 3.63 20.46
N VAL A 148 11.25 3.83 21.32
CA VAL A 148 11.72 5.16 21.66
C VAL A 148 12.64 5.63 20.54
N HIS A 149 12.13 6.52 19.68
CA HIS A 149 12.98 7.26 18.75
C HIS A 149 13.58 8.46 19.49
N TYR A 150 14.83 8.79 19.21
CA TYR A 150 15.48 9.96 19.76
C TYR A 150 15.58 11.03 18.67
N ASP A 151 15.28 12.29 19.01
CA ASP A 151 15.54 13.42 18.11
C ASP A 151 17.05 13.66 17.95
N ALA A 152 17.43 14.61 17.08
CA ALA A 152 18.83 14.96 16.84
C ALA A 152 19.54 15.51 18.10
N GLU A 153 18.79 15.89 19.13
CA GLU A 153 19.28 16.35 20.43
C GLU A 153 19.23 15.26 21.52
N GLY A 154 18.89 14.01 21.17
CA GLY A 154 18.85 12.88 22.10
C GLY A 154 17.65 12.86 23.04
N ARG A 155 16.57 13.59 22.75
CA ARG A 155 15.33 13.54 23.53
C ARG A 155 14.41 12.44 23.00
N PRO A 156 13.75 11.66 23.89
CA PRO A 156 12.82 10.62 23.48
C PRO A 156 11.58 11.27 22.84
N LEU A 157 11.40 11.04 21.54
CA LEU A 157 10.14 11.25 20.83
C LEU A 157 9.26 10.04 21.12
N THR A 158 8.20 10.26 21.92
CA THR A 158 7.18 9.25 22.15
C THR A 158 6.38 9.05 20.86
N VAL A 159 6.81 8.11 20.02
CA VAL A 159 5.98 7.64 18.91
C VAL A 159 4.88 6.79 19.53
N ARG A 160 3.68 7.34 19.58
CA ARG A 160 2.48 6.58 19.88
C ARG A 160 2.37 5.52 18.80
N THR A 161 2.61 4.26 19.13
CA THR A 161 2.33 3.13 18.25
C THR A 161 0.83 3.14 18.01
N GLU A 162 0.41 3.76 16.90
CA GLU A 162 -0.86 3.43 16.28
C GLU A 162 -0.86 1.92 16.13
N ILE A 163 -1.91 1.23 16.58
CA ILE A 163 -2.04 -0.20 16.28
C ILE A 163 -1.82 -0.32 14.79
N ASP A 164 -0.90 -1.19 14.44
CA ASP A 164 -0.53 -1.33 13.05
C ASP A 164 -1.54 -2.18 12.27
N LEU A 165 -2.79 -1.71 12.27
CA LEU A 165 -3.88 -2.26 11.47
C LEU A 165 -3.56 -2.15 9.98
N LYS A 166 -2.69 -1.22 9.59
CA LYS A 166 -2.21 -1.11 8.21
C LYS A 166 -1.35 -2.30 7.80
N HIS A 167 -0.58 -2.88 8.73
CA HIS A 167 0.26 -4.05 8.47
C HIS A 167 -0.43 -5.39 8.74
N LEU A 168 -1.62 -5.39 9.34
CA LEU A 168 -2.39 -6.62 9.60
C LEU A 168 -2.67 -7.40 8.31
N ASP A 169 -3.24 -6.74 7.29
CA ASP A 169 -3.60 -7.39 6.03
C ASP A 169 -2.36 -7.89 5.28
N LEU A 170 -1.26 -7.13 5.34
CA LEU A 170 0.02 -7.51 4.73
C LEU A 170 0.65 -8.70 5.43
N THR A 171 0.62 -8.75 6.75
CA THR A 171 1.15 -9.86 7.55
C THR A 171 0.38 -11.14 7.27
N ILE A 172 -0.95 -11.06 7.25
CA ILE A 172 -1.82 -12.20 6.92
C ILE A 172 -1.58 -12.66 5.49
N THR A 173 -1.53 -11.73 4.54
CA THR A 173 -1.28 -12.04 3.12
C THR A 173 0.08 -12.70 2.93
N ALA A 174 1.12 -12.17 3.57
CA ALA A 174 2.47 -12.73 3.51
C ALA A 174 2.48 -14.18 4.00
N ARG A 175 1.82 -14.45 5.13
CA ARG A 175 1.73 -15.80 5.66
C ARG A 175 0.89 -16.74 4.80
N LEU A 176 -0.24 -16.29 4.26
CA LEU A 176 -1.03 -17.09 3.32
C LEU A 176 -0.22 -17.45 2.07
N ALA A 177 0.59 -16.52 1.55
CA ALA A 177 1.48 -16.77 0.43
C ALA A 177 2.58 -17.80 0.75
N GLU A 178 3.11 -17.82 1.98
CA GLU A 178 4.05 -18.85 2.42
C GLU A 178 3.41 -20.25 2.49
N LEU A 179 2.15 -20.32 2.91
CA LEU A 179 1.40 -21.57 3.02
C LEU A 179 0.87 -22.09 1.67
N THR A 180 0.90 -21.27 0.62
CA THR A 180 0.46 -21.61 -0.75
C THR A 180 1.51 -21.19 -1.78
N PRO A 181 2.71 -21.80 -1.76
CA PRO A 181 3.87 -21.35 -2.53
C PRO A 181 3.61 -21.28 -4.04
N GLU A 182 2.78 -22.16 -4.58
CA GLU A 182 2.35 -22.19 -5.98
C GLU A 182 1.56 -20.95 -6.41
N HIS A 183 0.99 -20.20 -5.46
CA HIS A 183 0.17 -19.01 -5.68
C HIS A 183 0.69 -17.77 -4.95
N ALA A 184 1.88 -17.86 -4.34
CA ALA A 184 2.44 -16.85 -3.46
C ALA A 184 2.54 -15.46 -4.10
N GLU A 185 2.95 -15.38 -5.37
CA GLU A 185 3.09 -14.10 -6.07
C GLU A 185 1.74 -13.39 -6.24
N VAL A 186 0.72 -14.12 -6.70
CA VAL A 186 -0.63 -13.57 -6.94
C VAL A 186 -1.25 -13.10 -5.62
N ILE A 187 -1.09 -13.87 -4.55
CA ILE A 187 -1.59 -13.52 -3.21
C ILE A 187 -0.88 -12.26 -2.68
N ARG A 188 0.46 -12.21 -2.75
CA ARG A 188 1.23 -11.02 -2.35
C ARG A 188 0.87 -9.79 -3.16
N LEU A 189 0.67 -9.95 -4.47
CA LEU A 189 0.27 -8.84 -5.34
C LEU A 189 -1.09 -8.29 -4.93
N ALA A 190 -2.06 -9.16 -4.63
CA ALA A 190 -3.38 -8.73 -4.19
C ALA A 190 -3.39 -8.06 -2.82
N GLY A 191 -2.56 -8.48 -1.86
CA GLY A 191 -2.47 -7.78 -0.56
C GLY A 191 -1.91 -6.36 -0.65
N ARG A 192 -1.19 -6.03 -1.73
CA ARG A 192 -0.61 -4.69 -1.93
C ARG A 192 -1.39 -3.81 -2.89
N VAL A 193 -2.33 -4.39 -3.63
CA VAL A 193 -2.98 -3.72 -4.76
C VAL A 193 -3.68 -2.42 -4.36
N ASP A 194 -4.30 -2.37 -3.18
CA ASP A 194 -4.98 -1.18 -2.68
C ASP A 194 -4.01 -0.06 -2.29
N HIS A 195 -2.84 -0.43 -1.75
CA HIS A 195 -1.75 0.50 -1.51
C HIS A 195 -1.23 1.07 -2.84
N ASP A 196 -0.97 0.20 -3.83
CA ASP A 196 -0.46 0.61 -5.14
C ASP A 196 -1.44 1.53 -5.89
N VAL A 197 -2.75 1.26 -5.82
CA VAL A 197 -3.78 2.14 -6.37
C VAL A 197 -3.83 3.49 -5.65
N SER A 198 -3.72 3.48 -4.32
CA SER A 198 -3.72 4.72 -3.52
C SER A 198 -2.51 5.59 -3.84
N ALA A 199 -1.32 4.99 -3.92
CA ALA A 199 -0.09 5.67 -4.30
C ALA A 199 -0.15 6.23 -5.74
N HIS A 200 -0.72 5.47 -6.68
CA HIS A 200 -0.97 5.97 -8.04
C HIS A 200 -1.89 7.21 -8.04
N ARG A 201 -2.96 7.17 -7.25
CA ARG A 201 -3.90 8.28 -7.14
C ARG A 201 -3.25 9.53 -6.55
N GLU A 202 -2.46 9.37 -5.48
CA GLU A 202 -1.71 10.45 -4.87
C GLU A 202 -0.70 11.07 -5.85
N ALA A 203 0.09 10.22 -6.53
CA ALA A 203 1.03 10.69 -7.55
C ALA A 203 0.32 11.45 -8.69
N SER A 204 -0.86 10.98 -9.12
CA SER A 204 -1.65 11.64 -10.16
C SER A 204 -2.18 13.00 -9.71
N ILE A 205 -2.61 13.12 -8.45
CA ILE A 205 -3.02 14.40 -7.86
C ILE A 205 -1.86 15.39 -7.83
N GLU A 206 -0.65 14.97 -7.42
CA GLU A 206 0.51 15.86 -7.39
C GLU A 206 0.95 16.30 -8.79
N VAL A 207 0.89 15.38 -9.77
CA VAL A 207 1.09 15.73 -11.18
C VAL A 207 0.10 16.79 -11.65
N ASP A 208 -1.19 16.64 -11.33
CA ASP A 208 -2.23 17.58 -11.77
C ASP A 208 -2.08 18.96 -11.12
N ARG A 209 -1.42 19.03 -9.96
CA ARG A 209 -0.99 20.30 -9.31
C ARG A 209 0.29 20.88 -9.90
N GLY A 210 1.00 20.14 -10.75
CA GLY A 210 2.27 20.53 -11.35
C GLY A 210 3.50 20.22 -10.49
N ASP A 211 3.36 19.39 -9.45
CA ASP A 211 4.47 18.96 -8.59
C ASP A 211 4.99 17.58 -9.03
N ALA A 212 5.77 17.57 -10.10
CA ALA A 212 6.34 16.36 -10.67
C ALA A 212 7.36 15.68 -9.74
N LEU A 213 8.03 16.44 -8.86
CA LEU A 213 9.01 15.88 -7.93
C LEU A 213 8.31 15.12 -6.81
N SER A 214 7.30 15.72 -6.17
CA SER A 214 6.51 15.04 -5.14
C SER A 214 5.82 13.81 -5.71
N ALA A 215 5.26 13.90 -6.92
CA ALA A 215 4.66 12.75 -7.60
C ALA A 215 5.65 11.59 -7.83
N ALA A 216 6.88 11.90 -8.25
CA ALA A 216 7.93 10.90 -8.45
C ALA A 216 8.39 10.28 -7.12
N ILE A 217 8.50 11.08 -6.05
CA ILE A 217 8.84 10.60 -4.71
C ILE A 217 7.75 9.64 -4.20
N THR A 218 6.47 10.01 -4.27
CA THR A 218 5.35 9.15 -3.87
C THR A 218 5.33 7.83 -4.65
N ALA A 219 5.52 7.89 -5.97
CA ALA A 219 5.58 6.70 -6.83
C ALA A 219 6.80 5.82 -6.55
N GLN A 220 7.91 6.39 -6.07
CA GLN A 220 9.11 5.64 -5.70
C GLN A 220 8.96 5.01 -4.32
N LEU A 221 8.50 5.76 -3.31
CA LEU A 221 8.35 5.28 -1.93
C LEU A 221 7.37 4.10 -1.84
N SER A 222 6.26 4.15 -2.58
CA SER A 222 5.29 3.03 -2.64
C SER A 222 5.87 1.71 -3.17
N GLN A 223 6.98 1.74 -3.92
CA GLN A 223 7.66 0.52 -4.37
C GLN A 223 8.48 -0.14 -3.25
N TYR A 224 8.94 0.63 -2.27
CA TYR A 224 9.78 0.15 -1.16
C TYR A 224 8.99 -0.15 0.12
N ASP A 225 7.88 0.57 0.36
CA ASP A 225 7.26 0.64 1.70
C ASP A 225 6.58 -0.65 2.17
N VAL A 226 6.08 -1.49 1.26
CA VAL A 226 5.08 -2.49 1.65
C VAL A 226 5.65 -3.76 2.30
N TYR A 227 6.94 -4.04 2.13
CA TYR A 227 7.61 -5.20 2.77
C TYR A 227 8.86 -4.85 3.57
N ALA A 228 9.50 -3.71 3.32
CA ALA A 228 10.64 -3.27 4.13
C ALA A 228 10.24 -3.03 5.60
N ALA A 229 9.02 -2.52 5.83
CA ALA A 229 8.48 -2.32 7.17
C ALA A 229 8.18 -3.65 7.91
N LEU A 230 7.86 -4.72 7.18
CA LEU A 230 7.65 -6.03 7.77
C LEU A 230 8.97 -6.63 8.29
N ASP A 231 10.10 -6.35 7.64
CA ASP A 231 11.42 -6.88 8.03
C ASP A 231 12.09 -6.12 9.19
N THR A 232 11.69 -4.87 9.45
CA THR A 232 12.19 -4.11 10.60
C THR A 232 11.64 -4.61 11.94
N ASP A 233 10.45 -5.22 11.98
CA ASP A 233 9.87 -5.80 13.21
C ASP A 233 10.72 -6.95 13.75
N THR A 234 11.30 -7.77 12.88
CA THR A 234 12.19 -8.89 13.25
C THR A 234 13.49 -8.42 13.90
N ALA A 235 14.00 -7.24 13.54
CA ALA A 235 15.23 -6.70 14.12
C ALA A 235 15.01 -6.17 15.54
N SER A 236 13.82 -5.63 15.84
CA SER A 236 13.54 -5.07 17.16
C SER A 236 13.14 -6.11 18.20
N SER A 237 12.46 -7.21 17.82
CA SER A 237 12.11 -8.26 18.79
C SER A 237 13.33 -9.09 19.19
N ALA A 238 14.28 -9.29 18.28
CA ALA A 238 15.57 -9.93 18.58
C ALA A 238 16.44 -9.11 19.57
N ALA A 239 16.32 -7.79 19.57
CA ALA A 239 17.04 -6.92 20.50
C ALA A 239 16.41 -6.87 21.90
N ALA A 240 15.10 -7.08 22.02
CA ALA A 240 14.39 -7.08 23.30
C ALA A 240 14.53 -8.40 24.09
N GLY A 241 14.95 -9.49 23.44
CA GLY A 241 15.07 -10.83 24.05
C GLY A 241 16.42 -11.14 24.70
N VAL A 242 17.33 -10.18 24.82
CA VAL A 242 18.70 -10.42 25.33
C VAL A 242 18.87 -10.13 26.84
N ASP A 243 17.88 -9.51 27.50
CA ASP A 243 17.99 -9.11 28.92
C ASP A 243 16.85 -9.66 29.84
N ALA A 244 16.31 -10.85 29.56
CA ALA A 244 15.33 -11.51 30.44
C ALA A 244 15.77 -12.92 30.88
#